data_AF-A0A1I0RT94-F1
#
_entry.id   AF-A0A1I0RT94-F1
#
_cell.length_a   1.000
_cell.length_b   1.000
_cell.length_c   1.000
_cell.angle_alpha   90.00
_cell.angle_beta   90.00
_cell.angle_gamma   90.00
#
_symmetry.space_group_name_H-M   'P 1'
#
loop_
_entity.id
_entity.type
_entity.pdbx_description
1 polymer ?
#
loop_
_entity_poly.entity_id
_entity_poly.type
_entity_poly.pdbx_seq_one_letter_code
_entity_poly.pdbx_strand_id
1 'polypeptide(L)'
;MKKILLSIALVPLAYSAQIGINTPTPTSTLDITAKDPTGTATTVDGVVIPRVDRLRAQNMSAVPTSTLIYINDISTGTAAGTTIDVTSVGFYHFDGTKWVALITTPSNNDWRTTGNTGTSPATNFIGTRDNQPLLFKTNNINSGFIGTAPNFSVAYGTGSLPYNAVPNLGNSAFGGSSLGLTTTGTFNSAFGLSSLGANTSGNLNTAIGYQALLSNTIGVSNTAVGVSALRQNISGQNNTAVGFQALQDTTGGFNTAFGRDALRTATTGIENIGIGYQAGFDSNAGGTNSQISTGSRNILLGMNTGLPNPAGNDQMNIGNIIFGTNVNGTLANPKGNIGLGTSNPTAKVEIASGTTGISGLKFTNINNTTPTTANAAALGVDASGNVVIQNIAPLTTTFKSFSIDANSATNSLVTIGSLQFRYPLTTCTNTNTFVQVRSTTGVNNLGVQHAMFTTAQSGSGFVNTTPLTVTTTFADIAGIPLNCVQDGHAQFNFFSYTDRTFYRVNVHVADGDSMGFGALGYIFVELQK
;
A
#
# COMPACT_ATOMS: atom_id res chain seq x y z
N MET A 1 108.40 -44.99 -59.29
CA MET A 1 107.07 -45.57 -59.01
C MET A 1 106.48 -44.88 -57.79
N LYS A 2 105.19 -44.56 -57.85
CA LYS A 2 104.48 -43.51 -57.12
C LYS A 2 104.46 -43.69 -55.59
N LYS A 3 104.77 -42.62 -54.83
CA LYS A 3 104.42 -42.50 -53.40
C LYS A 3 103.13 -41.69 -53.31
N ILE A 4 102.02 -42.33 -52.96
CA ILE A 4 100.72 -41.68 -52.74
C ILE A 4 100.73 -41.13 -51.30
N LEU A 5 100.70 -39.80 -51.17
CA LEU A 5 100.35 -39.14 -49.90
C LEU A 5 98.84 -39.21 -49.71
N LEU A 6 98.39 -39.86 -48.63
CA LEU A 6 97.01 -39.90 -48.21
C LEU A 6 96.79 -38.78 -47.17
N SER A 7 96.15 -37.68 -47.60
CA SER A 7 95.72 -36.59 -46.74
C SER A 7 94.45 -37.00 -45.97
N ILE A 8 94.60 -37.31 -44.68
CA ILE A 8 93.46 -37.54 -43.76
C ILE A 8 92.91 -36.18 -43.34
N ALA A 9 91.64 -35.91 -43.71
CA ALA A 9 90.87 -34.77 -43.24
C ALA A 9 90.37 -35.02 -41.81
N LEU A 10 90.72 -34.15 -40.86
CA LEU A 10 90.13 -34.13 -39.52
C LEU A 10 88.75 -33.45 -39.59
N VAL A 11 87.68 -34.20 -39.38
CA VAL A 11 86.33 -33.65 -39.13
C VAL A 11 86.17 -33.49 -37.61
N PRO A 12 85.86 -32.29 -37.09
CA PRO A 12 85.58 -32.13 -35.66
C PRO A 12 84.23 -32.76 -35.33
N LEU A 13 84.25 -33.90 -34.65
CA LEU A 13 83.08 -34.47 -33.98
C LEU A 13 82.75 -33.57 -32.77
N ALA A 14 81.65 -32.82 -32.84
CA ALA A 14 81.09 -32.16 -31.68
C ALA A 14 80.58 -33.23 -30.70
N TYR A 15 81.30 -33.46 -29.61
CA TYR A 15 80.80 -34.26 -28.49
C TYR A 15 79.90 -33.39 -27.62
N SER A 16 78.62 -33.73 -27.53
CA SER A 16 77.74 -33.22 -26.49
C SER A 16 78.17 -33.81 -25.14
N ALA A 17 78.46 -32.96 -24.15
CA ALA A 17 78.90 -33.36 -22.81
C ALA A 17 77.75 -33.87 -21.91
N GLN A 18 76.86 -34.70 -22.46
CA GLN A 18 75.70 -35.24 -21.74
C GLN A 18 75.97 -36.69 -21.32
N ILE A 19 75.60 -37.04 -20.08
CA ILE A 19 75.69 -38.41 -19.54
C ILE A 19 74.28 -38.98 -19.45
N GLY A 20 74.01 -40.05 -20.21
CA GLY A 20 72.79 -40.84 -20.09
C GLY A 20 73.04 -42.11 -19.28
N ILE A 21 72.20 -42.39 -18.29
CA ILE A 21 72.14 -43.69 -17.60
C ILE A 21 70.81 -44.34 -17.96
N ASN A 22 70.89 -45.51 -18.60
CA ASN A 22 69.74 -46.23 -19.18
C ASN A 22 68.95 -45.44 -20.25
N THR A 23 69.52 -44.36 -20.81
CA THR A 23 68.96 -43.63 -21.97
C THR A 23 70.06 -43.32 -22.99
N PRO A 24 69.96 -43.80 -24.24
CA PRO A 24 70.98 -43.57 -25.26
C PRO A 24 70.90 -42.17 -25.89
N THR A 25 69.82 -41.42 -25.62
CA THR A 25 69.58 -40.07 -26.14
C THR A 25 69.25 -39.13 -24.97
N PRO A 26 70.23 -38.77 -24.11
CA PRO A 26 70.00 -37.93 -22.95
C PRO A 26 69.49 -36.54 -23.36
N THR A 27 68.42 -36.10 -22.70
CA THR A 27 67.78 -34.80 -22.97
C THR A 27 68.31 -33.66 -22.09
N SER A 28 69.10 -34.00 -21.06
CA SER A 28 69.74 -33.06 -20.13
C SER A 28 71.23 -33.41 -19.96
N THR A 29 71.99 -32.62 -19.19
CA THR A 29 73.42 -32.91 -18.90
C THR A 29 73.61 -34.24 -18.15
N LEU A 30 72.65 -34.62 -17.31
CA LEU A 30 72.57 -35.93 -16.65
C LEU A 30 71.12 -36.41 -16.74
N ASP A 31 70.87 -37.40 -17.60
CA ASP A 31 69.56 -38.00 -17.83
C ASP A 31 69.58 -39.45 -17.32
N ILE A 32 68.75 -39.75 -16.33
CA ILE A 32 68.69 -41.07 -15.69
C ILE A 32 67.27 -41.59 -15.87
N THR A 33 67.14 -42.66 -16.66
CA THR A 33 65.87 -43.35 -16.87
C THR A 33 65.80 -44.59 -15.98
N ALA A 34 64.65 -44.84 -15.37
CA ALA A 34 64.39 -46.08 -14.63
C ALA A 34 64.61 -47.29 -15.55
N LYS A 35 65.21 -48.36 -15.02
CA LYS A 35 65.44 -49.58 -15.78
C LYS A 35 64.10 -50.24 -16.15
N ASP A 36 63.17 -50.23 -15.20
CA ASP A 36 61.82 -50.76 -15.34
C ASP A 36 60.79 -49.65 -15.05
N PRO A 37 60.50 -48.75 -16.01
CA PRO A 37 59.71 -47.55 -15.76
C PRO A 37 58.21 -47.80 -15.49
N THR A 38 57.74 -49.04 -15.61
CA THR A 38 56.34 -49.45 -15.36
C THR A 38 56.28 -50.88 -14.80
N GLY A 39 55.32 -51.20 -13.93
CA GLY A 39 55.02 -52.58 -13.51
C GLY A 39 55.17 -52.87 -12.01
N THR A 40 55.31 -54.17 -11.67
CA THR A 40 55.42 -54.72 -10.31
C THR A 40 56.86 -55.06 -9.89
N ALA A 41 57.85 -54.57 -10.64
CA ALA A 41 59.25 -54.82 -10.35
C ALA A 41 59.65 -54.28 -8.96
N THR A 42 60.43 -55.05 -8.22
CA THR A 42 60.91 -54.69 -6.87
C THR A 42 62.37 -54.22 -6.88
N THR A 43 62.98 -54.09 -8.05
CA THR A 43 64.33 -53.56 -8.24
C THR A 43 64.36 -52.09 -7.84
N VAL A 44 65.41 -51.68 -7.12
CA VAL A 44 65.55 -50.29 -6.65
C VAL A 44 66.14 -49.44 -7.76
N ASP A 45 65.33 -48.56 -8.34
CA ASP A 45 65.77 -47.47 -9.20
C ASP A 45 65.78 -46.15 -8.43
N GLY A 46 66.82 -45.33 -8.60
CA GLY A 46 66.93 -44.03 -7.95
C GLY A 46 68.36 -43.51 -7.92
N VAL A 47 68.53 -42.28 -7.40
CA VAL A 47 69.85 -41.68 -7.17
C VAL A 47 70.12 -41.63 -5.68
N VAL A 48 71.17 -42.30 -5.23
CA VAL A 48 71.61 -42.19 -3.84
C VAL A 48 72.39 -40.89 -3.68
N ILE A 49 71.72 -39.92 -3.08
CA ILE A 49 72.33 -38.64 -2.69
C ILE A 49 73.27 -38.84 -1.48
N PRO A 50 74.41 -38.14 -1.40
CA PRO A 50 75.33 -38.22 -0.26
C PRO A 50 74.61 -38.03 1.07
N ARG A 51 74.81 -38.99 1.99
CA ARG A 51 74.28 -38.94 3.36
C ARG A 51 75.32 -38.35 4.29
N VAL A 52 74.94 -37.35 5.08
CA VAL A 52 75.80 -36.72 6.08
C VAL A 52 75.01 -36.44 7.35
N ASP A 53 75.68 -36.42 8.49
CA ASP A 53 75.04 -35.96 9.73
C ASP A 53 75.02 -34.42 9.79
N ARG A 54 74.25 -33.85 10.72
CA ARG A 54 74.14 -32.39 10.85
C ARG A 54 75.50 -31.76 11.17
N LEU A 55 76.34 -32.39 11.99
CA LEU A 55 77.70 -31.89 12.26
C LEU A 55 78.55 -31.80 10.99
N ARG A 56 78.51 -32.80 10.12
CA ARG A 56 79.25 -32.75 8.85
C ARG A 56 78.72 -31.64 7.96
N ALA A 57 77.39 -31.48 7.84
CA ALA A 57 76.79 -30.40 7.07
C ALA A 57 77.16 -29.01 7.62
N GLN A 58 77.25 -28.87 8.94
CA GLN A 58 77.66 -27.63 9.64
C GLN A 58 79.11 -27.26 9.33
N ASN A 59 79.99 -28.25 9.17
CA ASN A 59 81.42 -28.06 8.90
C ASN A 59 81.78 -27.97 7.41
N MET A 60 80.82 -28.14 6.50
CA MET A 60 81.08 -27.95 5.08
C MET A 60 81.28 -26.47 4.77
N SER A 61 82.41 -26.13 4.16
CA SER A 61 82.77 -24.78 3.72
C SER A 61 82.79 -24.67 2.19
N ALA A 62 82.53 -23.48 1.65
CA ALA A 62 82.53 -23.22 0.20
C ALA A 62 81.59 -24.16 -0.60
N VAL A 63 80.44 -24.49 0.00
CA VAL A 63 79.45 -25.37 -0.63
C VAL A 63 78.82 -24.65 -1.83
N PRO A 64 78.86 -25.24 -3.03
CA PRO A 64 78.15 -24.67 -4.18
C PRO A 64 76.64 -24.64 -3.94
N THR A 65 75.97 -23.56 -4.39
CA THR A 65 74.50 -23.50 -4.42
C THR A 65 73.93 -24.68 -5.21
N SER A 66 72.78 -25.19 -4.78
CA SER A 66 72.11 -26.38 -5.32
C SER A 66 72.77 -27.72 -5.00
N THR A 67 73.81 -27.74 -4.17
CA THR A 67 74.34 -29.01 -3.62
C THR A 67 73.24 -29.72 -2.86
N LEU A 68 72.92 -30.96 -3.24
CA LEU A 68 71.90 -31.78 -2.59
C LEU A 68 72.56 -32.82 -1.68
N ILE A 69 72.09 -32.91 -0.45
CA ILE A 69 72.50 -33.92 0.55
C ILE A 69 71.28 -34.52 1.22
N TYR A 70 71.46 -35.67 1.87
CA TYR A 70 70.50 -36.23 2.79
C TYR A 70 71.09 -36.18 4.21
N ILE A 71 70.43 -35.44 5.12
CA ILE A 71 70.81 -35.43 6.53
C ILE A 71 70.23 -36.67 7.20
N ASN A 72 71.08 -37.62 7.59
CA ASN A 72 70.64 -38.90 8.17
C ASN A 72 70.67 -38.95 9.71
N ASP A 73 71.26 -37.97 10.36
CA ASP A 73 71.30 -37.86 11.82
C ASP A 73 71.40 -36.38 12.24
N ILE A 74 70.48 -35.94 13.10
CA ILE A 74 70.44 -34.58 13.65
C ILE A 74 70.88 -34.51 15.12
N SER A 75 71.25 -35.64 15.72
CA SER A 75 71.75 -35.66 17.10
C SER A 75 73.15 -35.05 17.23
N THR A 76 73.88 -34.94 16.11
CA THR A 76 75.22 -34.34 16.05
C THR A 76 75.18 -32.86 15.66
N GLY A 77 76.16 -32.07 16.10
CA GLY A 77 76.25 -30.63 15.80
C GLY A 77 75.09 -29.82 16.41
N THR A 78 74.95 -28.55 15.99
CA THR A 78 73.93 -27.63 16.51
C THR A 78 73.12 -27.02 15.37
N ALA A 79 71.82 -26.79 15.56
CA ALA A 79 70.98 -26.04 14.62
C ALA A 79 71.32 -24.53 14.65
N ALA A 80 72.50 -24.18 14.12
CA ALA A 80 73.05 -22.83 14.06
C ALA A 80 73.84 -22.63 12.77
N GLY A 81 74.14 -21.37 12.42
CA GLY A 81 74.90 -21.02 11.22
C GLY A 81 74.26 -21.57 9.94
N THR A 82 75.05 -22.25 9.12
CA THR A 82 74.60 -22.88 7.86
C THR A 82 73.58 -24.01 8.07
N THR A 83 73.44 -24.54 9.30
CA THR A 83 72.53 -25.63 9.64
C THR A 83 71.33 -25.20 10.49
N ILE A 84 71.03 -23.90 10.57
CA ILE A 84 69.93 -23.37 11.41
C ILE A 84 68.56 -24.00 11.10
N ASP A 85 68.32 -24.37 9.84
CA ASP A 85 67.06 -24.99 9.40
C ASP A 85 67.11 -26.55 9.40
N VAL A 86 68.24 -27.15 9.80
CA VAL A 86 68.41 -28.61 9.89
C VAL A 86 67.85 -29.13 11.21
N THR A 87 66.51 -29.15 11.30
CA THR A 87 65.74 -29.54 12.50
C THR A 87 65.17 -30.96 12.43
N SER A 88 65.28 -31.63 11.28
CA SER A 88 64.79 -32.99 11.03
C SER A 88 65.73 -33.76 10.08
N VAL A 89 65.68 -35.09 10.11
CA VAL A 89 66.31 -35.95 9.09
C VAL A 89 65.57 -35.76 7.76
N GLY A 90 66.29 -35.66 6.63
CA GLY A 90 65.66 -35.44 5.32
C GLY A 90 66.61 -34.95 4.22
N PHE A 91 66.04 -34.64 3.05
CA PHE A 91 66.79 -34.03 1.95
C PHE A 91 66.95 -32.52 2.15
N TYR A 92 68.16 -32.03 1.94
CA TYR A 92 68.51 -30.61 2.04
C TYR A 92 69.31 -30.18 0.81
N HIS A 93 69.02 -28.99 0.30
CA HIS A 93 69.87 -28.33 -0.69
C HIS A 93 70.54 -27.10 -0.08
N PHE A 94 71.72 -26.75 -0.56
CA PHE A 94 72.38 -25.52 -0.14
C PHE A 94 71.88 -24.33 -0.98
N ASP A 95 71.33 -23.30 -0.33
CA ASP A 95 70.79 -22.10 -1.02
C ASP A 95 71.86 -21.04 -1.33
N GLY A 96 73.12 -21.28 -0.94
CA GLY A 96 74.22 -20.33 -1.00
C GLY A 96 74.59 -19.74 0.37
N THR A 97 73.72 -19.88 1.36
CA THR A 97 73.92 -19.38 2.74
C THR A 97 73.71 -20.45 3.80
N LYS A 98 72.75 -21.36 3.60
CA LYS A 98 72.38 -22.41 4.56
C LYS A 98 71.78 -23.63 3.85
N TRP A 99 71.64 -24.71 4.61
CA TRP A 99 70.96 -25.93 4.22
C TRP A 99 69.45 -25.76 4.38
N VAL A 100 68.71 -25.82 3.28
CA VAL A 100 67.25 -25.69 3.25
C VAL A 100 66.63 -27.04 2.91
N ALA A 101 65.70 -27.49 3.76
CA ALA A 101 64.99 -28.75 3.54
C ALA A 101 64.18 -28.70 2.23
N LEU A 102 64.26 -29.76 1.43
CA LEU A 102 63.55 -29.84 0.15
C LEU A 102 62.03 -30.02 0.35
N ILE A 103 61.62 -30.63 1.47
CA ILE A 103 60.23 -30.81 1.90
C ILE A 103 60.21 -30.74 3.43
N THR A 104 59.59 -29.71 4.02
CA THR A 104 59.58 -29.50 5.48
C THR A 104 58.43 -30.16 6.22
N THR A 105 57.41 -30.71 5.55
CA THR A 105 56.34 -31.47 6.21
C THR A 105 55.74 -32.58 5.33
N PRO A 106 55.37 -33.76 5.88
CA PRO A 106 54.65 -34.81 5.16
C PRO A 106 53.17 -34.50 4.91
N SER A 107 52.62 -33.49 5.59
CA SER A 107 51.23 -33.06 5.41
C SER A 107 51.21 -31.85 4.48
N ASN A 108 50.73 -32.09 3.26
CA ASN A 108 50.17 -31.08 2.39
C ASN A 108 49.23 -30.17 3.22
N ASN A 109 49.73 -29.01 3.65
CA ASN A 109 48.99 -28.00 4.40
C ASN A 109 48.13 -27.12 3.48
N ASP A 110 48.07 -27.44 2.19
CA ASP A 110 47.22 -26.74 1.25
C ASP A 110 45.77 -27.17 1.46
N TRP A 111 44.85 -26.25 1.19
CA TRP A 111 43.44 -26.60 1.07
C TRP A 111 43.23 -27.26 -0.30
N ARG A 112 42.93 -28.55 -0.32
CA ARG A 112 42.71 -29.27 -1.57
C ARG A 112 41.38 -28.88 -2.20
N THR A 113 41.30 -28.92 -3.53
CA THR A 113 40.06 -28.68 -4.29
C THR A 113 38.95 -29.68 -3.99
N THR A 114 39.30 -30.87 -3.48
CA THR A 114 38.37 -31.90 -3.00
C THR A 114 38.16 -31.87 -1.48
N GLY A 115 38.74 -30.89 -0.79
CA GLY A 115 38.73 -30.79 0.67
C GLY A 115 39.79 -31.66 1.37
N ASN A 116 39.93 -31.42 2.68
CA ASN A 116 40.91 -32.09 3.55
C ASN A 116 40.18 -33.01 4.55
N THR A 117 40.72 -34.20 4.84
CA THR A 117 40.25 -35.10 5.91
C THR A 117 41.00 -34.82 7.22
N GLY A 118 40.39 -35.15 8.37
CA GLY A 118 41.04 -35.02 9.69
C GLY A 118 41.22 -33.58 10.19
N THR A 119 40.38 -32.64 9.73
CA THR A 119 40.44 -31.24 10.15
C THR A 119 39.91 -31.03 11.58
N SER A 120 40.49 -30.05 12.27
CA SER A 120 40.01 -29.52 13.55
C SER A 120 39.60 -28.05 13.38
N PRO A 121 38.34 -27.66 13.66
CA PRO A 121 37.88 -26.27 13.52
C PRO A 121 38.67 -25.25 14.36
N ALA A 122 39.39 -25.68 15.41
CA ALA A 122 40.20 -24.80 16.25
C ALA A 122 41.52 -24.37 15.58
N THR A 123 42.03 -25.15 14.62
CA THR A 123 43.36 -24.93 14.02
C THR A 123 43.38 -24.97 12.49
N ASN A 124 42.38 -25.57 11.85
CA ASN A 124 42.26 -25.65 10.39
C ASN A 124 41.10 -24.78 9.89
N PHE A 125 41.41 -23.79 9.05
CA PHE A 125 40.42 -22.90 8.45
C PHE A 125 40.94 -22.35 7.13
N ILE A 126 40.01 -21.89 6.28
CA ILE A 126 40.32 -21.03 5.14
C ILE A 126 40.16 -19.59 5.61
N GLY A 127 41.25 -18.84 5.69
CA GLY A 127 41.20 -17.47 6.21
C GLY A 127 42.57 -16.88 6.50
N THR A 128 42.55 -15.74 7.18
CA THR A 128 43.73 -14.97 7.60
C THR A 128 43.94 -15.10 9.11
N ARG A 129 45.17 -14.92 9.59
CA ARG A 129 45.52 -14.91 11.02
C ARG A 129 45.71 -13.51 11.59
N ASP A 130 45.84 -12.53 10.71
CA ASP A 130 45.98 -11.12 11.00
C ASP A 130 44.67 -10.37 10.72
N ASN A 131 44.64 -9.07 10.96
CA ASN A 131 43.47 -8.23 10.69
C ASN A 131 43.37 -7.83 9.20
N GLN A 132 43.52 -8.81 8.31
CA GLN A 132 43.38 -8.64 6.87
C GLN A 132 42.12 -9.38 6.37
N PRO A 133 41.36 -8.80 5.42
CA PRO A 133 40.22 -9.48 4.82
C PRO A 133 40.60 -10.77 4.08
N LEU A 134 39.71 -11.76 4.11
CA LEU A 134 39.78 -12.91 3.21
C LEU A 134 39.16 -12.54 1.86
N LEU A 135 39.96 -12.54 0.79
CA LEU A 135 39.56 -12.12 -0.55
C LEU A 135 39.34 -13.33 -1.49
N PHE A 136 38.21 -13.35 -2.20
CA PHE A 136 37.90 -14.30 -3.25
C PHE A 136 38.03 -13.63 -4.62
N LYS A 137 38.62 -14.34 -5.59
CA LYS A 137 38.81 -13.85 -6.96
C LYS A 137 38.37 -14.87 -7.99
N THR A 138 37.85 -14.38 -9.11
CA THR A 138 37.54 -15.17 -10.32
C THR A 138 38.20 -14.48 -11.51
N ASN A 139 39.00 -15.19 -12.30
CA ASN A 139 39.78 -14.58 -13.41
C ASN A 139 40.62 -13.36 -12.97
N ASN A 140 41.23 -13.42 -11.78
CA ASN A 140 41.97 -12.33 -11.15
C ASN A 140 41.15 -11.04 -10.84
N ILE A 141 39.82 -11.13 -10.88
CA ILE A 141 38.89 -10.04 -10.51
C ILE A 141 38.28 -10.37 -9.14
N ASN A 142 38.18 -9.37 -8.26
CA ASN A 142 37.52 -9.54 -6.96
C ASN A 142 36.08 -10.02 -7.16
N SER A 143 35.78 -11.17 -6.55
CA SER A 143 34.46 -11.81 -6.60
C SER A 143 33.86 -12.05 -5.22
N GLY A 144 34.45 -11.44 -4.19
CA GLY A 144 33.91 -11.43 -2.84
C GLY A 144 35.00 -11.22 -1.79
N PHE A 145 34.61 -10.85 -0.59
CA PHE A 145 35.49 -10.78 0.57
C PHE A 145 34.72 -10.95 1.89
N ILE A 146 35.42 -11.40 2.92
CA ILE A 146 34.98 -11.31 4.32
C ILE A 146 35.85 -10.23 4.98
N GLY A 147 35.25 -9.08 5.26
CA GLY A 147 35.94 -7.92 5.82
C GLY A 147 36.10 -8.02 7.34
N THR A 148 37.14 -7.38 7.85
CA THR A 148 37.40 -7.22 9.28
C THR A 148 37.28 -5.74 9.69
N ALA A 149 37.54 -5.42 10.96
CA ALA A 149 37.54 -4.04 11.43
C ALA A 149 38.55 -3.18 10.66
N PRO A 150 38.20 -1.94 10.27
CA PRO A 150 36.96 -1.23 10.62
C PRO A 150 35.80 -1.42 9.62
N ASN A 151 35.99 -2.13 8.51
CA ASN A 151 35.01 -2.16 7.41
C ASN A 151 33.79 -3.06 7.71
N PHE A 152 34.01 -4.25 8.30
CA PHE A 152 32.98 -5.26 8.64
C PHE A 152 32.02 -5.67 7.50
N SER A 153 32.29 -5.32 6.25
CA SER A 153 31.42 -5.70 5.13
C SER A 153 31.71 -7.11 4.65
N VAL A 154 30.69 -7.71 4.02
CA VAL A 154 30.79 -9.01 3.37
C VAL A 154 30.29 -8.88 1.94
N ALA A 155 31.04 -9.41 0.99
CA ALA A 155 30.69 -9.38 -0.42
C ALA A 155 30.87 -10.75 -1.08
N TYR A 156 29.96 -11.12 -1.98
CA TYR A 156 30.05 -12.31 -2.83
C TYR A 156 29.43 -12.02 -4.20
N GLY A 157 30.18 -12.28 -5.26
CA GLY A 157 29.81 -12.03 -6.66
C GLY A 157 30.83 -11.15 -7.38
N THR A 158 31.13 -11.45 -8.65
CA THR A 158 32.03 -10.63 -9.47
C THR A 158 31.52 -9.20 -9.61
N GLY A 159 32.38 -8.23 -9.31
CA GLY A 159 32.01 -6.80 -9.35
C GLY A 159 31.06 -6.36 -8.23
N SER A 160 30.76 -7.22 -7.26
CA SER A 160 30.10 -6.79 -6.02
C SER A 160 31.01 -5.85 -5.22
N LEU A 161 30.40 -5.12 -4.28
CA LEU A 161 31.00 -4.16 -3.34
C LEU A 161 32.53 -4.08 -3.43
N PRO A 162 33.09 -3.01 -4.00
CA PRO A 162 34.54 -2.89 -4.11
C PRO A 162 35.15 -2.85 -2.72
N TYR A 163 36.25 -3.57 -2.52
CA TYR A 163 37.04 -3.41 -1.31
C TYR A 163 37.70 -2.02 -1.33
N ASN A 164 37.07 -1.07 -0.65
CA ASN A 164 37.61 0.25 -0.36
C ASN A 164 37.89 0.33 1.15
N ALA A 165 39.05 0.89 1.52
CA ALA A 165 39.50 0.99 2.91
C ALA A 165 38.74 2.08 3.70
N VAL A 166 37.44 2.23 3.48
CA VAL A 166 36.60 3.17 4.19
C VAL A 166 36.16 2.54 5.52
N PRO A 167 36.37 3.21 6.66
CA PRO A 167 35.94 2.71 7.97
C PRO A 167 34.42 2.59 8.09
N ASN A 168 33.94 1.56 8.80
CA ASN A 168 32.56 1.38 9.28
C ASN A 168 31.48 1.22 8.20
N LEU A 169 31.79 0.55 7.08
CA LEU A 169 30.80 0.32 6.03
C LEU A 169 29.69 -0.66 6.45
N GLY A 170 30.01 -1.81 7.04
CA GLY A 170 29.02 -2.78 7.52
C GLY A 170 28.01 -3.22 6.44
N ASN A 171 28.43 -3.28 5.18
CA ASN A 171 27.54 -3.62 4.06
C ASN A 171 27.50 -5.15 3.84
N SER A 172 26.36 -5.66 3.37
CA SER A 172 26.21 -7.04 2.91
C SER A 172 25.87 -7.03 1.42
N ALA A 173 26.73 -7.60 0.57
CA ALA A 173 26.56 -7.62 -0.88
C ALA A 173 26.62 -9.05 -1.43
N PHE A 174 25.52 -9.55 -1.98
CA PHE A 174 25.43 -10.90 -2.53
C PHE A 174 24.82 -10.84 -3.93
N GLY A 175 25.59 -11.24 -4.94
CA GLY A 175 25.21 -11.16 -6.36
C GLY A 175 26.19 -10.29 -7.15
N GLY A 176 26.37 -10.60 -8.43
CA GLY A 176 27.23 -9.82 -9.31
C GLY A 176 26.80 -8.35 -9.35
N SER A 177 27.77 -7.43 -9.36
CA SER A 177 27.52 -5.97 -9.37
C SER A 177 26.65 -5.42 -8.24
N SER A 178 26.36 -6.19 -7.19
CA SER A 178 25.62 -5.69 -6.02
C SER A 178 26.49 -4.69 -5.24
N LEU A 179 25.95 -3.49 -4.96
CA LEU A 179 26.73 -2.39 -4.35
C LEU A 179 28.03 -2.02 -5.10
N GLY A 180 28.13 -2.31 -6.41
CA GLY A 180 29.39 -2.24 -7.17
C GLY A 180 30.00 -0.83 -7.29
N LEU A 181 29.23 0.23 -7.07
CA LEU A 181 29.69 1.63 -7.13
C LEU A 181 29.76 2.34 -5.76
N THR A 182 29.61 1.61 -4.66
CA THR A 182 29.59 2.21 -3.32
C THR A 182 30.95 2.76 -2.91
N THR A 183 30.97 4.04 -2.54
CA THR A 183 32.18 4.77 -2.11
C THR A 183 32.16 5.05 -0.61
N THR A 184 31.07 5.58 -0.05
CA THR A 184 30.96 5.92 1.39
C THR A 184 29.68 5.42 2.05
N GLY A 185 28.78 4.78 1.29
CA GLY A 185 27.51 4.27 1.81
C GLY A 185 27.70 3.12 2.81
N THR A 186 26.99 3.19 3.92
CA THR A 186 27.10 2.29 5.09
C THR A 186 25.78 1.59 5.41
N PHE A 187 25.88 0.41 6.03
CA PHE A 187 24.78 -0.40 6.54
C PHE A 187 23.72 -0.76 5.49
N ASN A 188 24.16 -1.02 4.27
CA ASN A 188 23.31 -1.47 3.17
C ASN A 188 23.32 -3.00 3.06
N SER A 189 22.15 -3.56 2.75
CA SER A 189 21.96 -4.98 2.49
C SER A 189 21.49 -5.17 1.04
N ALA A 190 22.30 -5.77 0.20
CA ALA A 190 22.05 -5.97 -1.22
C ALA A 190 22.15 -7.46 -1.59
N PHE A 191 21.04 -8.07 -1.98
CA PHE A 191 20.94 -9.48 -2.34
C PHE A 191 20.27 -9.61 -3.71
N GLY A 192 21.06 -9.93 -4.74
CA GLY A 192 20.60 -10.08 -6.12
C GLY A 192 21.54 -9.37 -7.10
N LEU A 193 21.54 -9.85 -8.35
CA LEU A 193 22.32 -9.25 -9.44
C LEU A 193 21.94 -7.78 -9.62
N SER A 194 22.95 -6.90 -9.53
CA SER A 194 22.86 -5.44 -9.62
C SER A 194 21.89 -4.78 -8.61
N SER A 195 21.62 -5.44 -7.48
CA SER A 195 20.90 -4.80 -6.36
C SER A 195 21.74 -3.67 -5.77
N LEU A 196 21.15 -2.48 -5.57
CA LEU A 196 21.87 -1.26 -5.17
C LEU A 196 23.10 -0.93 -6.03
N GLY A 197 23.09 -1.32 -7.31
CA GLY A 197 24.28 -1.27 -8.17
C GLY A 197 24.89 0.12 -8.36
N ALA A 198 24.08 1.18 -8.35
CA ALA A 198 24.54 2.57 -8.49
C ALA A 198 24.70 3.35 -7.16
N ASN A 199 24.56 2.69 -6.01
CA ASN A 199 24.67 3.34 -4.71
C ASN A 199 26.08 3.87 -4.50
N THR A 200 26.22 5.18 -4.26
CA THR A 200 27.52 5.83 -4.02
C THR A 200 27.69 6.13 -2.52
N SER A 201 26.78 6.91 -1.94
CA SER A 201 26.84 7.34 -0.52
C SER A 201 25.56 7.09 0.28
N GLY A 202 24.52 6.50 -0.32
CA GLY A 202 23.30 6.13 0.37
C GLY A 202 23.54 5.11 1.50
N ASN A 203 22.82 5.28 2.61
CA ASN A 203 22.96 4.49 3.83
C ASN A 203 21.65 3.78 4.18
N LEU A 204 21.74 2.69 4.95
CA LEU A 204 20.60 2.01 5.57
C LEU A 204 19.57 1.45 4.54
N ASN A 205 20.00 1.10 3.34
CA ASN A 205 19.10 0.55 2.32
C ASN A 205 19.09 -0.98 2.34
N THR A 206 17.91 -1.58 2.19
CA THR A 206 17.73 -3.02 1.99
C THR A 206 17.20 -3.27 0.59
N ALA A 207 17.91 -4.03 -0.23
CA ALA A 207 17.57 -4.38 -1.60
C ALA A 207 17.69 -5.89 -1.80
N ILE A 208 16.57 -6.56 -2.06
CA ILE A 208 16.50 -8.01 -2.28
C ILE A 208 15.79 -8.27 -3.61
N GLY A 209 16.52 -8.73 -4.63
CA GLY A 209 15.99 -9.02 -5.96
C GLY A 209 16.88 -8.49 -7.09
N TYR A 210 16.66 -8.99 -8.31
CA TYR A 210 17.32 -8.49 -9.52
C TYR A 210 16.99 -7.01 -9.74
N GLN A 211 18.02 -6.15 -9.78
CA GLN A 211 17.90 -4.69 -9.97
C GLN A 211 17.01 -3.96 -8.94
N ALA A 212 16.83 -4.51 -7.73
CA ALA A 212 16.19 -3.78 -6.64
C ALA A 212 17.06 -2.57 -6.25
N LEU A 213 16.46 -1.37 -6.17
CA LEU A 213 17.18 -0.10 -5.89
C LEU A 213 18.37 0.19 -6.82
N LEU A 214 18.33 -0.27 -8.08
CA LEU A 214 19.46 -0.17 -9.01
C LEU A 214 20.06 1.23 -9.13
N SER A 215 19.22 2.27 -9.30
CA SER A 215 19.64 3.65 -9.57
C SER A 215 19.78 4.51 -8.30
N ASN A 216 19.66 3.94 -7.10
CA ASN A 216 19.84 4.69 -5.85
C ASN A 216 21.26 5.20 -5.78
N THR A 217 21.44 6.51 -5.64
CA THR A 217 22.78 7.12 -5.52
C THR A 217 23.03 7.60 -4.09
N ILE A 218 22.08 8.41 -3.57
CA ILE A 218 22.18 9.06 -2.25
C ILE A 218 20.96 8.78 -1.34
N GLY A 219 19.96 8.05 -1.82
CA GLY A 219 18.76 7.73 -1.02
C GLY A 219 19.10 6.92 0.23
N VAL A 220 18.33 7.15 1.29
CA VAL A 220 18.57 6.63 2.64
C VAL A 220 17.33 5.91 3.17
N SER A 221 17.54 4.82 3.91
CA SER A 221 16.49 4.08 4.61
C SER A 221 15.38 3.52 3.70
N ASN A 222 15.73 3.06 2.50
CA ASN A 222 14.77 2.42 1.60
C ASN A 222 14.77 0.89 1.75
N THR A 223 13.59 0.27 1.70
CA THR A 223 13.43 -1.19 1.66
C THR A 223 12.80 -1.59 0.32
N ALA A 224 13.51 -2.37 -0.48
CA ALA A 224 13.08 -2.89 -1.77
C ALA A 224 13.20 -4.41 -1.80
N VAL A 225 12.08 -5.13 -1.89
CA VAL A 225 12.05 -6.60 -1.96
C VAL A 225 11.23 -7.02 -3.18
N GLY A 226 11.92 -7.49 -4.21
CA GLY A 226 11.32 -7.89 -5.48
C GLY A 226 12.16 -7.45 -6.67
N VAL A 227 11.94 -8.09 -7.82
CA VAL A 227 12.63 -7.73 -9.05
C VAL A 227 12.23 -6.31 -9.48
N SER A 228 13.23 -5.46 -9.68
CA SER A 228 13.05 -4.05 -10.07
C SER A 228 12.19 -3.21 -9.10
N ALA A 229 12.04 -3.62 -7.84
CA ALA A 229 11.43 -2.78 -6.81
C ALA A 229 12.30 -1.54 -6.56
N LEU A 230 11.70 -0.35 -6.52
CA LEU A 230 12.40 0.95 -6.38
C LEU A 230 13.54 1.17 -7.39
N ARG A 231 13.47 0.59 -8.59
CA ARG A 231 14.59 0.54 -9.54
C ARG A 231 15.17 1.92 -9.88
N GLN A 232 14.33 2.93 -10.09
CA GLN A 232 14.73 4.29 -10.49
C GLN A 232 14.78 5.29 -9.33
N ASN A 233 14.72 4.84 -8.07
CA ASN A 233 14.87 5.75 -6.95
C ASN A 233 16.28 6.33 -6.94
N ILE A 234 16.45 7.65 -7.16
CA ILE A 234 17.76 8.31 -7.19
C ILE A 234 18.14 8.84 -5.80
N SER A 235 17.24 9.63 -5.19
CA SER A 235 17.46 10.35 -3.93
C SER A 235 16.31 10.24 -2.92
N GLY A 236 15.21 9.55 -3.28
CA GLY A 236 14.08 9.33 -2.39
C GLY A 236 14.47 8.54 -1.15
N GLN A 237 13.84 8.86 -0.03
CA GLN A 237 14.18 8.30 1.30
C GLN A 237 12.96 7.67 1.94
N ASN A 238 13.19 6.72 2.86
CA ASN A 238 12.14 6.08 3.67
C ASN A 238 11.02 5.43 2.85
N ASN A 239 11.33 4.90 1.66
CA ASN A 239 10.35 4.15 0.86
C ASN A 239 10.38 2.66 1.22
N THR A 240 9.22 2.02 1.24
CA THR A 240 9.08 0.56 1.37
C THR A 240 8.38 0.02 0.13
N ALA A 241 9.01 -0.87 -0.62
CA ALA A 241 8.47 -1.48 -1.83
C ALA A 241 8.67 -2.99 -1.80
N VAL A 242 7.58 -3.74 -1.80
CA VAL A 242 7.58 -5.21 -1.79
C VAL A 242 6.75 -5.74 -2.94
N GLY A 243 7.39 -6.33 -3.94
CA GLY A 243 6.75 -6.86 -5.15
C GLY A 243 7.56 -6.62 -6.42
N PHE A 244 7.21 -7.32 -7.51
CA PHE A 244 7.76 -7.07 -8.84
C PHE A 244 7.40 -5.63 -9.27
N GLN A 245 8.40 -4.80 -9.58
CA GLN A 245 8.23 -3.42 -10.03
C GLN A 245 7.41 -2.50 -9.09
N ALA A 246 7.31 -2.82 -7.81
CA ALA A 246 6.70 -1.91 -6.83
C ALA A 246 7.53 -0.61 -6.72
N LEU A 247 6.87 0.56 -6.79
CA LEU A 247 7.50 1.89 -6.79
C LEU A 247 8.68 2.04 -7.79
N GLN A 248 8.59 1.40 -8.95
CA GLN A 248 9.70 1.33 -9.91
C GLN A 248 10.28 2.70 -10.30
N ASP A 249 9.43 3.71 -10.51
CA ASP A 249 9.78 5.00 -11.09
C ASP A 249 9.85 6.17 -10.08
N THR A 250 9.76 5.89 -8.78
CA THR A 250 9.71 6.96 -7.75
C THR A 250 11.03 7.69 -7.57
N THR A 251 10.92 9.01 -7.40
CA THR A 251 11.97 9.89 -6.88
C THR A 251 11.55 10.59 -5.58
N GLY A 252 10.27 10.47 -5.20
CA GLY A 252 9.72 10.90 -3.91
C GLY A 252 10.09 9.97 -2.74
N GLY A 253 9.82 10.42 -1.52
CA GLY A 253 10.08 9.68 -0.27
C GLY A 253 8.81 9.30 0.50
N PHE A 254 8.98 8.49 1.54
CA PHE A 254 7.93 8.08 2.48
C PHE A 254 6.77 7.28 1.85
N ASN A 255 6.97 6.66 0.69
CA ASN A 255 5.95 5.85 0.03
C ASN A 255 6.01 4.38 0.51
N THR A 256 4.85 3.74 0.64
CA THR A 256 4.71 2.31 0.95
C THR A 256 3.95 1.61 -0.18
N ALA A 257 4.59 0.65 -0.83
CA ALA A 257 3.99 -0.17 -1.88
C ALA A 257 4.14 -1.67 -1.58
N PHE A 258 3.03 -2.40 -1.59
CA PHE A 258 3.01 -3.84 -1.42
C PHE A 258 2.16 -4.49 -2.52
N GLY A 259 2.78 -5.27 -3.40
CA GLY A 259 2.16 -5.92 -4.53
C GLY A 259 2.92 -5.72 -5.83
N ARG A 260 2.68 -6.60 -6.81
CA ARG A 260 3.23 -6.44 -8.17
C ARG A 260 2.65 -5.16 -8.79
N ASP A 261 3.54 -4.32 -9.31
CA ASP A 261 3.28 -3.01 -9.92
C ASP A 261 2.55 -1.99 -9.02
N ALA A 262 2.54 -2.20 -7.69
CA ALA A 262 1.96 -1.22 -6.77
C ALA A 262 2.74 0.10 -6.83
N LEU A 263 2.03 1.21 -7.05
CA LEU A 263 2.57 2.57 -7.21
C LEU A 263 3.69 2.67 -8.26
N ARG A 264 3.70 1.80 -9.29
CA ARG A 264 4.83 1.65 -10.23
C ARG A 264 5.31 2.97 -10.84
N THR A 265 4.37 3.86 -11.15
CA THR A 265 4.61 5.13 -11.88
C THR A 265 4.54 6.37 -10.99
N ALA A 266 4.46 6.22 -9.66
CA ALA A 266 4.53 7.35 -8.73
C ALA A 266 5.92 7.96 -8.83
N THR A 267 6.04 9.21 -9.29
CA THR A 267 7.34 9.87 -9.50
C THR A 267 7.70 10.75 -8.31
N THR A 268 7.14 11.95 -8.19
CA THR A 268 7.50 12.92 -7.13
C THR A 268 6.58 12.90 -5.91
N GLY A 269 5.47 12.16 -5.98
CA GLY A 269 4.54 12.00 -4.87
C GLY A 269 5.20 11.45 -3.61
N ILE A 270 4.79 11.96 -2.45
CA ILE A 270 5.28 11.51 -1.14
C ILE A 270 4.15 10.95 -0.27
N GLU A 271 4.50 10.13 0.71
CA GLU A 271 3.57 9.64 1.75
C GLU A 271 2.37 8.84 1.18
N ASN A 272 2.53 8.21 0.02
CA ASN A 272 1.49 7.37 -0.57
C ASN A 272 1.56 5.93 -0.07
N ILE A 273 0.40 5.30 0.14
CA ILE A 273 0.26 3.90 0.50
C ILE A 273 -0.50 3.19 -0.63
N GLY A 274 0.12 2.19 -1.25
CA GLY A 274 -0.50 1.34 -2.26
C GLY A 274 -0.33 -0.14 -1.93
N ILE A 275 -1.43 -0.85 -1.67
CA ILE A 275 -1.41 -2.26 -1.28
C ILE A 275 -2.34 -3.04 -2.19
N GLY A 276 -1.79 -3.96 -2.98
CA GLY A 276 -2.50 -4.83 -3.92
C GLY A 276 -1.82 -4.94 -5.28
N TYR A 277 -2.24 -5.90 -6.08
CA TYR A 277 -1.78 -6.03 -7.47
C TYR A 277 -2.23 -4.79 -8.26
N GLN A 278 -1.27 -4.04 -8.80
CA GLN A 278 -1.50 -2.79 -9.56
C GLN A 278 -2.27 -1.71 -8.77
N ALA A 279 -2.13 -1.66 -7.43
CA ALA A 279 -2.68 -0.54 -6.66
C ALA A 279 -1.98 0.77 -7.07
N GLY A 280 -2.73 1.74 -7.59
CA GLY A 280 -2.19 3.00 -8.12
C GLY A 280 -1.46 2.84 -9.46
N PHE A 281 -1.74 1.77 -10.20
CA PHE A 281 -1.22 1.51 -11.53
C PHE A 281 -2.34 0.94 -12.43
N ASP A 282 -2.45 1.40 -13.68
CA ASP A 282 -3.40 0.85 -14.64
C ASP A 282 -2.66 0.28 -15.85
N SER A 283 -2.61 -1.06 -15.96
CA SER A 283 -2.04 -1.72 -17.14
C SER A 283 -2.99 -1.80 -18.33
N ASN A 284 -4.29 -1.58 -18.15
CA ASN A 284 -5.28 -1.66 -19.23
C ASN A 284 -5.38 -0.34 -20.02
N ALA A 285 -4.90 0.77 -19.46
CA ALA A 285 -4.77 2.05 -20.14
C ALA A 285 -3.47 2.20 -20.97
N GLY A 286 -2.95 1.11 -21.55
CA GLY A 286 -1.78 1.15 -22.45
C GLY A 286 -0.45 1.54 -21.80
N GLY A 287 -0.35 1.47 -20.47
CA GLY A 287 0.90 1.75 -19.73
C GLY A 287 1.31 3.22 -19.66
N THR A 288 0.53 4.15 -20.21
CA THR A 288 0.82 5.60 -20.20
C THR A 288 -0.03 6.37 -19.20
N ASN A 289 -1.16 5.83 -18.75
CA ASN A 289 -2.01 6.49 -17.75
C ASN A 289 -1.51 6.15 -16.34
N SER A 290 -0.49 6.89 -15.92
CA SER A 290 0.02 6.94 -14.57
C SER A 290 -1.12 7.32 -13.61
N GLN A 291 -1.67 6.35 -12.89
CA GLN A 291 -2.75 6.57 -11.92
C GLN A 291 -2.27 7.39 -10.71
N ILE A 292 -0.96 7.46 -10.46
CA ILE A 292 -0.32 8.37 -9.51
C ILE A 292 0.99 8.83 -10.14
N SER A 293 1.11 10.13 -10.43
CA SER A 293 2.37 10.73 -10.88
C SER A 293 2.97 11.60 -9.78
N THR A 294 2.22 12.61 -9.31
CA THR A 294 2.71 13.63 -8.37
C THR A 294 1.91 13.75 -7.08
N GLY A 295 0.74 13.10 -6.99
CA GLY A 295 -0.12 13.13 -5.81
C GLY A 295 0.56 12.61 -4.55
N SER A 296 0.23 13.20 -3.40
CA SER A 296 0.82 12.88 -2.09
C SER A 296 -0.24 12.54 -1.04
N ARG A 297 0.15 11.78 -0.01
CA ARG A 297 -0.73 11.38 1.10
C ARG A 297 -1.98 10.61 0.66
N ASN A 298 -1.85 9.79 -0.38
CA ASN A 298 -2.95 8.98 -0.88
C ASN A 298 -2.90 7.54 -0.33
N ILE A 299 -4.08 6.92 -0.16
CA ILE A 299 -4.24 5.55 0.33
C ILE A 299 -5.00 4.72 -0.71
N LEU A 300 -4.39 3.65 -1.21
CA LEU A 300 -4.98 2.74 -2.20
C LEU A 300 -4.86 1.31 -1.73
N LEU A 301 -5.99 0.65 -1.51
CA LEU A 301 -6.04 -0.71 -0.98
C LEU A 301 -6.92 -1.59 -1.87
N GLY A 302 -6.32 -2.57 -2.54
CA GLY A 302 -7.02 -3.52 -3.39
C GLY A 302 -6.33 -3.75 -4.73
N MET A 303 -6.88 -4.68 -5.51
CA MET A 303 -6.42 -4.96 -6.87
C MET A 303 -6.92 -3.89 -7.83
N ASN A 304 -6.04 -3.36 -8.69
CA ASN A 304 -6.37 -2.40 -9.75
C ASN A 304 -7.12 -1.17 -9.22
N THR A 305 -6.76 -0.69 -8.02
CA THR A 305 -7.37 0.50 -7.43
C THR A 305 -6.72 1.76 -7.97
N GLY A 306 -7.54 2.71 -8.41
CA GLY A 306 -7.10 4.01 -8.94
C GLY A 306 -7.40 5.20 -8.03
N LEU A 307 -6.88 6.38 -8.33
CA LEU A 307 -7.34 7.61 -7.67
C LEU A 307 -8.38 8.34 -8.52
N PRO A 308 -9.37 9.00 -7.91
CA PRO A 308 -10.26 9.90 -8.64
C PRO A 308 -9.50 11.03 -9.34
N ASN A 309 -8.39 11.51 -8.76
CA ASN A 309 -7.47 12.46 -9.39
C ASN A 309 -6.02 11.98 -9.24
N PRO A 310 -5.36 11.51 -10.30
CA PRO A 310 -3.97 11.03 -10.26
C PRO A 310 -2.90 12.01 -9.74
N ALA A 311 -3.17 13.32 -9.82
CA ALA A 311 -2.32 14.38 -9.28
C ALA A 311 -2.86 14.93 -7.94
N GLY A 312 -3.95 14.36 -7.44
CA GLY A 312 -4.62 14.75 -6.21
C GLY A 312 -3.84 14.34 -4.97
N ASN A 313 -4.07 15.08 -3.89
CA ASN A 313 -3.55 14.76 -2.57
C ASN A 313 -4.69 14.32 -1.66
N ASP A 314 -4.33 13.64 -0.57
CA ASP A 314 -5.24 13.38 0.54
C ASP A 314 -6.49 12.60 0.10
N GLN A 315 -6.32 11.64 -0.82
CA GLN A 315 -7.36 10.78 -1.34
C GLN A 315 -7.23 9.36 -0.82
N MET A 316 -8.35 8.67 -0.70
CA MET A 316 -8.41 7.27 -0.32
C MET A 316 -9.27 6.50 -1.34
N ASN A 317 -8.83 5.30 -1.72
CA ASN A 317 -9.63 4.34 -2.46
C ASN A 317 -9.38 2.93 -1.90
N ILE A 318 -10.44 2.29 -1.41
CA ILE A 318 -10.45 0.85 -1.11
C ILE A 318 -11.33 0.13 -2.11
N GLY A 319 -10.70 -0.74 -2.91
CA GLY A 319 -11.37 -1.69 -3.81
C GLY A 319 -12.24 -1.04 -4.89
N ASN A 320 -12.05 0.24 -5.21
CA ASN A 320 -12.93 1.04 -6.07
C ASN A 320 -14.37 1.15 -5.55
N ILE A 321 -14.56 1.00 -4.24
CA ILE A 321 -15.88 1.02 -3.58
C ILE A 321 -15.94 2.13 -2.54
N ILE A 322 -14.92 2.21 -1.68
CA ILE A 322 -14.83 3.23 -0.62
C ILE A 322 -13.87 4.29 -1.09
N PHE A 323 -14.35 5.51 -1.22
CA PHE A 323 -13.54 6.66 -1.61
C PHE A 323 -13.48 7.64 -0.44
N GLY A 324 -12.31 8.25 -0.23
CA GLY A 324 -12.13 9.32 0.74
C GLY A 324 -11.53 10.55 0.08
N THR A 325 -11.99 11.72 0.50
CA THR A 325 -11.40 13.01 0.12
C THR A 325 -11.02 13.78 1.38
N ASN A 326 -9.92 14.54 1.31
CA ASN A 326 -9.37 15.29 2.44
C ASN A 326 -9.04 14.39 3.64
N VAL A 327 -8.47 13.21 3.41
CA VAL A 327 -8.09 12.25 4.48
C VAL A 327 -6.81 12.67 5.22
N ASN A 328 -6.72 13.95 5.62
CA ASN A 328 -5.53 14.60 6.21
C ASN A 328 -5.81 15.33 7.54
N GLY A 329 -6.88 14.94 8.23
CA GLY A 329 -7.21 15.48 9.55
C GLY A 329 -6.29 14.97 10.66
N THR A 330 -6.37 15.59 11.84
CA THR A 330 -5.73 15.08 13.06
C THR A 330 -6.74 14.34 13.93
N LEU A 331 -6.28 13.61 14.95
CA LEU A 331 -7.18 12.95 15.91
C LEU A 331 -8.15 13.94 16.59
N ALA A 332 -7.71 15.18 16.83
CA ALA A 332 -8.53 16.22 17.43
C ALA A 332 -9.47 16.93 16.42
N ASN A 333 -9.18 16.85 15.13
CA ASN A 333 -9.97 17.52 14.08
C ASN A 333 -9.98 16.70 12.78
N PRO A 334 -10.85 15.67 12.68
CA PRO A 334 -10.97 14.85 11.48
C PRO A 334 -11.69 15.62 10.35
N LYS A 335 -11.03 15.75 9.20
CA LYS A 335 -11.52 16.58 8.07
C LYS A 335 -12.25 15.80 6.98
N GLY A 336 -11.84 14.56 6.70
CA GLY A 336 -12.24 13.84 5.50
C GLY A 336 -13.72 13.51 5.38
N ASN A 337 -14.13 13.28 4.13
CA ASN A 337 -15.44 12.75 3.74
C ASN A 337 -15.25 11.34 3.18
N ILE A 338 -16.19 10.43 3.46
CA ILE A 338 -16.20 9.05 2.95
C ILE A 338 -17.40 8.86 2.01
N GLY A 339 -17.12 8.44 0.78
CA GLY A 339 -18.08 8.02 -0.21
C GLY A 339 -18.09 6.50 -0.33
N LEU A 340 -19.27 5.90 -0.29
CA LEU A 340 -19.49 4.50 -0.65
C LEU A 340 -20.19 4.48 -2.02
N GLY A 341 -19.49 4.02 -3.05
CA GLY A 341 -19.99 4.04 -4.43
C GLY A 341 -19.96 5.43 -5.11
N THR A 342 -19.37 6.44 -4.48
CA THR A 342 -19.16 7.79 -5.04
C THR A 342 -17.75 8.28 -4.75
N SER A 343 -17.05 8.81 -5.75
CA SER A 343 -15.65 9.26 -5.63
C SER A 343 -15.50 10.70 -5.14
N ASN A 344 -16.57 11.50 -5.15
CA ASN A 344 -16.59 12.90 -4.74
C ASN A 344 -17.68 13.15 -3.68
N PRO A 345 -17.54 12.58 -2.46
CA PRO A 345 -18.52 12.76 -1.40
C PRO A 345 -18.61 14.23 -0.95
N THR A 346 -19.82 14.76 -0.96
CA THR A 346 -20.19 16.12 -0.54
C THR A 346 -20.56 16.22 0.94
N ALA A 347 -20.91 15.08 1.54
CA ALA A 347 -21.17 14.93 2.97
C ALA A 347 -20.08 14.08 3.66
N LYS A 348 -20.06 14.10 5.00
CA LYS A 348 -19.10 13.30 5.80
C LYS A 348 -19.19 11.81 5.48
N VAL A 349 -20.41 11.31 5.29
CA VAL A 349 -20.68 9.99 4.74
C VAL A 349 -21.71 10.16 3.64
N GLU A 350 -21.38 9.75 2.43
CA GLU A 350 -22.28 9.73 1.29
C GLU A 350 -22.34 8.30 0.74
N ILE A 351 -23.54 7.74 0.60
CA ILE A 351 -23.73 6.36 0.13
C ILE A 351 -24.55 6.42 -1.16
N ALA A 352 -23.89 6.19 -2.29
CA ALA A 352 -24.52 6.19 -3.60
C ALA A 352 -24.75 4.74 -4.06
N SER A 353 -26.02 4.37 -4.29
CA SER A 353 -26.40 3.04 -4.80
C SER A 353 -26.05 2.83 -6.28
N GLY A 354 -25.79 3.91 -7.01
CA GLY A 354 -25.67 3.91 -8.47
C GLY A 354 -27.01 3.78 -9.22
N THR A 355 -28.15 3.68 -8.51
CA THR A 355 -29.48 3.52 -9.13
C THR A 355 -30.44 4.61 -8.65
N THR A 356 -31.01 5.36 -9.59
CA THR A 356 -31.96 6.45 -9.31
C THR A 356 -33.14 5.97 -8.46
N GLY A 357 -33.45 6.70 -7.39
CA GLY A 357 -34.57 6.39 -6.50
C GLY A 357 -34.30 5.29 -5.47
N ILE A 358 -33.11 4.67 -5.47
CA ILE A 358 -32.71 3.66 -4.50
C ILE A 358 -31.66 4.24 -3.57
N SER A 359 -31.96 4.26 -2.26
CA SER A 359 -30.98 4.64 -1.23
C SER A 359 -29.80 3.66 -1.23
N GLY A 360 -28.58 4.17 -1.02
CA GLY A 360 -27.42 3.33 -0.74
C GLY A 360 -27.48 2.65 0.64
N LEU A 361 -28.36 3.12 1.54
CA LEU A 361 -28.55 2.59 2.89
C LEU A 361 -29.81 1.71 2.96
N LYS A 362 -29.67 0.48 3.44
CA LYS A 362 -30.77 -0.47 3.67
C LYS A 362 -30.78 -0.96 5.12
N PHE A 363 -31.93 -0.87 5.78
CA PHE A 363 -32.17 -1.51 7.07
C PHE A 363 -32.95 -2.81 6.87
N THR A 364 -32.34 -3.95 7.23
CA THR A 364 -32.97 -5.27 6.99
C THR A 364 -33.95 -5.68 8.10
N ASN A 365 -33.75 -5.18 9.32
CA ASN A 365 -34.54 -5.56 10.52
C ASN A 365 -35.38 -4.41 11.10
N ILE A 366 -35.35 -3.23 10.47
CA ILE A 366 -36.25 -2.11 10.78
C ILE A 366 -37.10 -1.95 9.53
N ASN A 367 -38.34 -2.40 9.61
CA ASN A 367 -39.28 -2.41 8.49
C ASN A 367 -40.61 -1.77 8.90
N ASN A 368 -41.52 -1.64 7.93
CA ASN A 368 -42.84 -1.04 8.12
C ASN A 368 -43.76 -1.78 9.08
N THR A 369 -43.35 -2.92 9.65
CA THR A 369 -44.14 -3.66 10.64
C THR A 369 -43.75 -3.35 12.09
N THR A 370 -42.77 -2.47 12.32
CA THR A 370 -42.37 -2.02 13.66
C THR A 370 -42.93 -0.62 13.93
N PRO A 371 -43.96 -0.45 14.79
CA PRO A 371 -44.58 0.85 15.03
C PRO A 371 -43.59 1.84 15.64
N THR A 372 -43.58 3.08 15.15
CA THR A 372 -42.83 4.16 15.78
C THR A 372 -43.51 4.58 17.09
N THR A 373 -42.74 4.98 18.09
CA THR A 373 -43.29 5.60 19.32
C THR A 373 -43.92 6.95 18.98
N ALA A 374 -44.94 7.38 19.74
CA ALA A 374 -45.80 8.54 19.46
C ALA A 374 -45.13 9.91 19.26
N ASN A 375 -43.80 10.02 19.39
CA ASN A 375 -43.03 11.26 19.28
C ASN A 375 -41.84 11.16 18.28
N ALA A 376 -41.83 10.19 17.36
CA ALA A 376 -40.76 10.07 16.37
C ALA A 376 -40.99 11.02 15.17
N ALA A 377 -40.00 11.84 14.85
CA ALA A 377 -40.02 12.67 13.65
C ALA A 377 -39.67 11.83 12.41
N ALA A 378 -40.43 12.00 11.31
CA ALA A 378 -40.12 11.32 10.06
C ALA A 378 -38.85 11.91 9.43
N LEU A 379 -37.97 11.05 8.92
CA LEU A 379 -36.82 11.47 8.12
C LEU A 379 -37.24 11.55 6.64
N GLY A 380 -36.92 12.66 5.99
CA GLY A 380 -37.05 12.87 4.55
C GLY A 380 -35.71 13.19 3.92
N VAL A 381 -35.71 13.40 2.60
CA VAL A 381 -34.56 13.91 1.86
C VAL A 381 -34.92 15.22 1.17
N ASP A 382 -34.04 16.22 1.23
CA ASP A 382 -34.24 17.50 0.54
C ASP A 382 -33.83 17.43 -0.94
N ALA A 383 -33.98 18.53 -1.68
CA ALA A 383 -33.62 18.62 -3.10
C ALA A 383 -32.11 18.45 -3.36
N SER A 384 -31.27 18.61 -2.32
CA SER A 384 -29.83 18.40 -2.35
C SER A 384 -29.44 16.99 -1.89
N GLY A 385 -30.42 16.13 -1.54
CA GLY A 385 -30.19 14.76 -1.08
C GLY A 385 -29.82 14.63 0.40
N ASN A 386 -29.87 15.70 1.19
CA ASN A 386 -29.57 15.64 2.62
C ASN A 386 -30.73 15.00 3.40
N VAL A 387 -30.39 14.23 4.44
CA VAL A 387 -31.39 13.73 5.39
C VAL A 387 -31.88 14.89 6.25
N VAL A 388 -33.18 15.17 6.18
CA VAL A 388 -33.86 16.23 6.91
C VAL A 388 -34.97 15.66 7.76
N ILE A 389 -35.32 16.34 8.85
CA ILE A 389 -36.57 16.05 9.55
C ILE A 389 -37.71 16.59 8.69
N GLN A 390 -38.63 15.70 8.30
CA GLN A 390 -39.84 16.11 7.61
C GLN A 390 -40.72 16.86 8.62
N ASN A 391 -40.83 18.18 8.43
CA ASN A 391 -41.70 18.99 9.26
C ASN A 391 -43.15 18.64 8.91
N ILE A 392 -43.86 17.97 9.81
CA ILE A 392 -45.31 17.83 9.71
C ILE A 392 -45.86 19.24 9.96
N ALA A 393 -46.48 19.86 8.95
CA ALA A 393 -47.10 21.17 9.14
C ALA A 393 -48.06 21.09 10.34
N PRO A 394 -47.94 21.98 11.34
CA PRO A 394 -48.83 21.95 12.48
C PRO A 394 -50.26 22.17 12.00
N LEU A 395 -51.22 21.39 12.52
CA LEU A 395 -52.65 21.64 12.28
C LEU A 395 -52.95 23.07 12.71
N THR A 396 -53.29 23.93 11.76
CA THR A 396 -53.60 25.34 12.05
C THR A 396 -55.10 25.50 12.20
N THR A 397 -55.54 25.84 13.41
CA THR A 397 -56.96 26.03 13.73
C THR A 397 -57.26 27.51 13.91
N THR A 398 -58.19 28.04 13.12
CA THR A 398 -58.71 29.40 13.27
C THR A 398 -60.16 29.32 13.74
N PHE A 399 -60.55 30.21 14.65
CA PHE A 399 -61.93 30.35 15.13
C PHE A 399 -62.43 31.78 14.89
N LYS A 400 -63.66 31.93 14.42
CA LYS A 400 -64.38 33.20 14.37
C LYS A 400 -65.83 33.02 14.73
N SER A 401 -66.44 34.06 15.31
CA SER A 401 -67.85 34.08 15.65
C SER A 401 -68.55 35.33 15.11
N PHE A 402 -69.86 35.24 14.90
CA PHE A 402 -70.70 36.39 14.55
C PHE A 402 -72.13 36.23 15.06
N SER A 403 -72.76 37.35 15.40
CA SER A 403 -74.16 37.42 15.83
C SER A 403 -75.10 37.36 14.62
N ILE A 404 -76.27 36.74 14.79
CA ILE A 404 -77.41 36.82 13.87
C ILE A 404 -78.17 38.12 14.18
N ASP A 405 -78.26 39.05 13.22
CA ASP A 405 -78.91 40.36 13.40
C ASP A 405 -80.38 40.35 12.93
N ALA A 406 -81.29 40.66 13.85
CA ALA A 406 -82.73 40.75 13.60
C ALA A 406 -83.15 41.84 12.60
N ASN A 407 -82.28 42.81 12.31
CA ASN A 407 -82.63 44.01 11.53
C ASN A 407 -82.21 43.97 10.06
N SER A 408 -81.37 43.02 9.63
CA SER A 408 -80.96 42.88 8.23
C SER A 408 -80.49 41.47 7.92
N ALA A 409 -81.11 40.83 6.93
CA ALA A 409 -80.81 39.46 6.50
C ALA A 409 -79.37 39.26 5.98
N THR A 410 -78.56 40.32 5.85
CA THR A 410 -77.27 40.27 5.13
C THR A 410 -76.03 40.75 5.88
N ASN A 411 -76.07 41.14 7.16
CA ASN A 411 -74.89 41.75 7.81
C ASN A 411 -74.00 40.83 8.64
N SER A 412 -74.33 39.55 8.70
CA SER A 412 -73.64 38.57 9.55
C SER A 412 -72.58 37.81 8.73
N LEU A 413 -71.62 38.53 8.16
CA LEU A 413 -70.57 37.99 7.29
C LEU A 413 -69.29 37.70 8.09
N VAL A 414 -68.82 36.45 8.08
CA VAL A 414 -67.51 36.10 8.65
C VAL A 414 -66.60 35.52 7.61
N THR A 415 -65.46 36.17 7.44
CA THR A 415 -64.37 35.67 6.61
C THR A 415 -63.37 34.93 7.48
N ILE A 416 -63.16 33.65 7.22
CA ILE A 416 -62.16 32.80 7.86
C ILE A 416 -61.36 32.07 6.79
N GLY A 417 -60.05 32.33 6.74
CA GLY A 417 -59.21 31.91 5.61
C GLY A 417 -59.72 32.46 4.27
N SER A 418 -59.80 31.58 3.27
CA SER A 418 -60.33 31.85 1.93
C SER A 418 -61.85 31.71 1.82
N LEU A 419 -62.54 31.52 2.94
CA LEU A 419 -63.98 31.30 2.97
C LEU A 419 -64.69 32.46 3.65
N GLN A 420 -65.87 32.76 3.14
CA GLN A 420 -66.78 33.68 3.80
C GLN A 420 -68.10 32.99 4.04
N PHE A 421 -68.56 33.06 5.29
CA PHE A 421 -69.80 32.47 5.76
C PHE A 421 -70.81 33.58 5.99
N ARG A 422 -72.08 33.29 5.71
CA ARG A 422 -73.19 34.13 6.12
C ARG A 422 -74.38 33.29 6.54
N TYR A 423 -75.18 33.86 7.42
CA TYR A 423 -76.49 33.35 7.75
C TYR A 423 -77.55 34.12 6.93
N PRO A 424 -78.43 33.45 6.16
CA PRO A 424 -79.35 34.12 5.23
C PRO A 424 -80.62 34.67 5.86
N LEU A 425 -80.91 34.34 7.12
CA LEU A 425 -82.15 34.74 7.82
C LEU A 425 -81.86 35.80 8.88
N THR A 426 -82.89 36.54 9.27
CA THR A 426 -82.80 37.58 10.32
C THR A 426 -82.93 37.03 11.74
N THR A 427 -83.52 35.84 11.93
CA THR A 427 -83.74 35.27 13.27
C THR A 427 -83.40 33.78 13.32
N CYS A 428 -83.01 33.31 14.51
CA CYS A 428 -82.64 31.93 14.78
C CYS A 428 -83.84 31.16 15.36
N THR A 429 -84.92 31.01 14.57
CA THR A 429 -86.21 30.46 15.07
C THR A 429 -86.68 29.21 14.33
N ASN A 430 -85.98 28.80 13.27
CA ASN A 430 -86.35 27.67 12.43
C ASN A 430 -85.47 26.43 12.71
N THR A 431 -86.07 25.24 12.64
CA THR A 431 -85.35 23.96 12.78
C THR A 431 -84.63 23.53 11.49
N ASN A 432 -85.09 24.02 10.33
CA ASN A 432 -84.46 23.81 9.01
C ASN A 432 -83.76 25.08 8.55
N THR A 433 -82.60 25.39 9.12
CA THR A 433 -81.77 26.53 8.69
C THR A 433 -80.51 26.06 7.98
N PHE A 434 -79.84 26.96 7.27
CA PHE A 434 -78.59 26.66 6.59
C PHE A 434 -77.63 27.85 6.67
N VAL A 435 -76.34 27.57 6.65
CA VAL A 435 -75.30 28.58 6.48
C VAL A 435 -74.81 28.55 5.04
N GLN A 436 -74.68 29.72 4.44
CA GLN A 436 -74.10 29.86 3.11
C GLN A 436 -72.61 30.12 3.26
N VAL A 437 -71.83 29.49 2.39
CA VAL A 437 -70.38 29.68 2.29
C VAL A 437 -70.03 30.04 0.85
N ARG A 438 -69.09 30.96 0.69
CA ARG A 438 -68.45 31.24 -0.60
C ARG A 438 -66.94 31.27 -0.46
N SER A 439 -66.25 31.06 -1.57
CA SER A 439 -64.83 31.30 -1.70
C SER A 439 -64.55 32.78 -1.96
N THR A 440 -63.59 33.37 -1.24
CA THR A 440 -63.13 34.76 -1.47
C THR A 440 -61.98 34.85 -2.47
N THR A 441 -61.43 33.72 -2.92
CA THR A 441 -60.22 33.67 -3.77
C THR A 441 -60.50 33.84 -5.27
N GLY A 442 -61.75 34.05 -5.67
CA GLY A 442 -62.12 34.24 -7.08
C GLY A 442 -62.12 32.95 -7.93
N VAL A 443 -61.87 31.79 -7.31
CA VAL A 443 -61.97 30.46 -7.95
C VAL A 443 -62.97 29.61 -7.18
N ASN A 444 -63.79 28.83 -7.91
CA ASN A 444 -64.65 27.83 -7.30
C ASN A 444 -63.79 26.76 -6.62
N ASN A 445 -63.96 26.57 -5.32
CA ASN A 445 -63.36 25.44 -4.63
C ASN A 445 -64.31 24.24 -4.83
N LEU A 446 -63.90 23.26 -5.64
CA LEU A 446 -64.61 21.99 -5.77
C LEU A 446 -64.41 21.21 -4.46
N GLY A 447 -65.25 21.46 -3.46
CA GLY A 447 -65.25 20.69 -2.24
C GLY A 447 -65.95 19.35 -2.45
N VAL A 448 -65.22 18.25 -2.46
CA VAL A 448 -65.89 16.95 -2.27
C VAL A 448 -66.26 16.86 -0.79
N GLN A 449 -67.52 17.20 -0.47
CA GLN A 449 -68.08 17.03 0.87
C GLN A 449 -68.24 15.52 1.12
N HIS A 450 -67.25 14.89 1.76
CA HIS A 450 -67.26 13.44 1.94
C HIS A 450 -68.26 12.95 3.00
N ALA A 451 -68.64 13.80 3.94
CA ALA A 451 -69.69 13.51 4.93
C ALA A 451 -70.07 14.79 5.66
N MET A 452 -71.36 14.99 5.90
CA MET A 452 -71.85 15.94 6.88
C MET A 452 -72.27 15.22 8.14
N PHE A 453 -71.70 15.66 9.26
CA PHE A 453 -72.20 15.26 10.57
C PHE A 453 -72.97 16.42 11.16
N THR A 454 -74.26 16.21 11.41
CA THR A 454 -75.08 17.16 12.13
C THR A 454 -75.44 16.64 13.51
N THR A 455 -75.34 17.50 14.51
CA THR A 455 -75.89 17.24 15.84
C THR A 455 -76.83 18.36 16.22
N ALA A 456 -77.95 17.99 16.82
CA ALA A 456 -78.82 18.85 17.61
C ALA A 456 -78.89 18.27 19.02
N GLN A 457 -79.27 19.06 20.03
CA GLN A 457 -79.40 18.59 21.42
C GLN A 457 -80.25 17.30 21.57
N SER A 458 -81.12 16.97 20.61
CA SER A 458 -82.01 15.79 20.64
C SER A 458 -81.80 14.77 19.51
N GLY A 459 -80.73 14.87 18.70
CA GLY A 459 -80.43 13.87 17.67
C GLY A 459 -79.16 14.16 16.88
N SER A 460 -78.39 13.10 16.57
CA SER A 460 -77.17 13.17 15.77
C SER A 460 -77.26 12.21 14.58
N GLY A 461 -76.84 12.64 13.40
CA GLY A 461 -76.85 11.79 12.22
C GLY A 461 -75.86 12.23 11.15
N PHE A 462 -75.38 11.25 10.39
CA PHE A 462 -74.70 11.53 9.12
C PHE A 462 -75.75 11.84 8.07
N VAL A 463 -75.65 13.00 7.45
CA VAL A 463 -76.46 13.36 6.28
C VAL A 463 -75.61 13.07 5.06
N ASN A 464 -76.05 12.14 4.22
CA ASN A 464 -75.39 11.87 2.94
C ASN A 464 -75.73 13.01 1.99
N THR A 465 -74.76 13.89 1.72
CA THR A 465 -74.96 15.04 0.82
C THR A 465 -74.24 14.81 -0.51
N THR A 466 -74.85 15.30 -1.59
CA THR A 466 -74.20 15.37 -2.90
C THR A 466 -72.96 16.26 -2.82
N PRO A 467 -71.87 15.95 -3.56
CA PRO A 467 -70.70 16.82 -3.63
C PRO A 467 -71.09 18.26 -3.97
N LEU A 468 -70.66 19.21 -3.13
CA LEU A 468 -71.07 20.61 -3.21
C LEU A 468 -69.91 21.49 -3.70
N THR A 469 -70.13 22.26 -4.76
CA THR A 469 -69.16 23.25 -5.22
C THR A 469 -69.30 24.54 -4.41
N VAL A 470 -68.25 24.93 -3.68
CA VAL A 470 -68.19 26.25 -3.02
C VAL A 470 -67.80 27.30 -4.08
N THR A 471 -68.76 28.11 -4.49
CA THR A 471 -68.59 29.11 -5.55
C THR A 471 -68.07 30.44 -5.01
N THR A 472 -67.79 31.39 -5.91
CA THR A 472 -67.35 32.76 -5.57
C THR A 472 -68.50 33.71 -5.20
N THR A 473 -69.75 33.28 -5.39
CA THR A 473 -70.96 33.98 -4.98
C THR A 473 -71.62 33.21 -3.84
N PHE A 474 -72.43 33.89 -3.02
CA PHE A 474 -73.28 33.16 -2.09
C PHE A 474 -74.42 32.52 -2.89
N ALA A 475 -74.28 31.23 -3.20
CA ALA A 475 -75.40 30.41 -3.61
C ALA A 475 -76.16 29.93 -2.36
N ASP A 476 -77.47 29.71 -2.46
CA ASP A 476 -78.19 28.94 -1.45
C ASP A 476 -77.63 27.52 -1.48
N ILE A 477 -76.75 27.23 -0.53
CA ILE A 477 -76.22 25.89 -0.35
C ILE A 477 -77.34 25.10 0.30
N ALA A 478 -78.13 24.42 -0.54
CA ALA A 478 -79.09 23.43 -0.10
C ALA A 478 -78.31 22.24 0.51
N GLY A 479 -77.81 22.40 1.74
CA GLY A 479 -77.06 21.32 2.38
C GLY A 479 -75.94 21.67 3.34
N ILE A 480 -75.91 22.80 4.06
CA ILE A 480 -75.28 22.78 5.41
C ILE A 480 -76.41 22.97 6.42
N PRO A 481 -77.27 21.94 6.63
CA PRO A 481 -78.39 22.05 7.54
C PRO A 481 -77.87 22.27 8.96
N LEU A 482 -78.42 23.28 9.60
CA LEU A 482 -78.21 23.59 11.00
C LEU A 482 -79.57 23.72 11.66
N ASN A 483 -79.70 23.13 12.84
CA ASN A 483 -80.87 23.33 13.68
C ASN A 483 -80.59 24.49 14.64
N CYS A 484 -81.15 25.65 14.35
CA CYS A 484 -80.92 26.84 15.16
C CYS A 484 -81.51 26.69 16.57
N VAL A 485 -82.67 26.02 16.68
CA VAL A 485 -83.46 25.87 17.92
C VAL A 485 -82.90 24.81 18.88
N GLN A 486 -81.82 24.12 18.50
CA GLN A 486 -81.24 23.03 19.30
C GLN A 486 -79.71 23.03 19.23
N ASP A 487 -79.10 24.21 19.17
CA ASP A 487 -77.65 24.41 19.15
C ASP A 487 -76.91 23.56 18.09
N GLY A 488 -77.39 23.62 16.85
CA GLY A 488 -76.91 22.80 15.76
C GLY A 488 -75.40 22.88 15.53
N HIS A 489 -74.75 21.74 15.32
CA HIS A 489 -73.38 21.67 14.82
C HIS A 489 -73.37 21.01 13.44
N ALA A 490 -72.58 21.53 12.51
CA ALA A 490 -72.29 20.93 11.23
C ALA A 490 -70.79 20.89 10.98
N GLN A 491 -70.27 19.70 10.69
CA GLN A 491 -68.90 19.52 10.21
C GLN A 491 -68.91 19.17 8.73
N PHE A 492 -68.03 19.79 7.96
CA PHE A 492 -67.74 19.38 6.60
C PHE A 492 -66.26 19.52 6.28
N ASN A 493 -65.80 18.74 5.31
CA ASN A 493 -64.44 18.84 4.82
C ASN A 493 -64.44 19.21 3.34
N PHE A 494 -63.41 19.94 2.90
CA PHE A 494 -63.20 20.22 1.48
C PHE A 494 -61.71 20.29 1.14
N PHE A 495 -61.37 20.01 -0.11
CA PHE A 495 -60.02 20.22 -0.64
C PHE A 495 -60.00 21.52 -1.44
N SER A 496 -59.13 22.47 -1.10
CA SER A 496 -58.94 23.65 -1.94
C SER A 496 -57.94 23.34 -3.04
N TYR A 497 -58.37 23.45 -4.29
CA TYR A 497 -57.48 23.29 -5.44
C TYR A 497 -56.55 24.50 -5.63
N THR A 498 -56.87 25.65 -5.04
CA THR A 498 -56.05 26.86 -5.11
C THR A 498 -54.75 26.71 -4.34
N ASP A 499 -54.80 26.14 -3.12
CA ASP A 499 -53.62 25.94 -2.27
C ASP A 499 -53.26 24.47 -2.01
N ARG A 500 -53.98 23.55 -2.64
CA ARG A 500 -53.81 22.09 -2.52
C ARG A 500 -53.88 21.58 -1.07
N THR A 501 -54.66 22.23 -0.22
CA THR A 501 -54.81 21.86 1.19
C THR A 501 -56.20 21.29 1.49
N PHE A 502 -56.25 20.34 2.42
CA PHE A 502 -57.50 19.80 2.96
C PHE A 502 -57.93 20.65 4.15
N TYR A 503 -59.18 21.08 4.14
CA TYR A 503 -59.76 21.89 5.19
C TYR A 503 -60.88 21.11 5.86
N ARG A 504 -60.91 21.15 7.19
CA ARG A 504 -62.07 20.75 7.99
C ARG A 504 -62.70 22.01 8.57
N VAL A 505 -64.00 22.13 8.36
CA VAL A 505 -64.80 23.25 8.87
C VAL A 505 -65.81 22.71 9.86
N ASN A 506 -65.82 23.28 11.06
CA ASN A 506 -66.90 23.08 12.01
C ASN A 506 -67.71 24.37 12.12
N VAL A 507 -69.02 24.28 11.97
CA VAL A 507 -69.95 25.38 12.15
C VAL A 507 -70.87 25.03 13.31
N HIS A 508 -70.89 25.87 14.33
CA HIS A 508 -71.80 25.74 15.46
C HIS A 508 -72.72 26.94 15.49
N VAL A 509 -74.02 26.72 15.58
CA VAL A 509 -75.01 27.76 15.85
C VAL A 509 -75.53 27.55 17.26
N ALA A 510 -75.68 28.63 18.03
CA ALA A 510 -76.33 28.62 19.32
C ALA A 510 -77.53 29.58 19.29
N ASP A 511 -78.71 29.14 19.74
CA ASP A 511 -79.83 30.07 19.96
C ASP A 511 -79.59 30.87 21.24
N GLY A 512 -80.03 32.12 21.26
CA GLY A 512 -79.76 33.05 22.35
C GLY A 512 -80.58 32.80 23.62
N ASP A 513 -81.34 31.70 23.68
CA ASP A 513 -82.36 31.45 24.70
C ASP A 513 -81.75 31.24 26.09
N SER A 514 -80.58 30.60 26.14
CA SER A 514 -79.84 30.24 27.34
C SER A 514 -78.94 31.38 27.84
N MET A 515 -78.77 32.42 27.03
CA MET A 515 -77.95 33.61 27.32
C MET A 515 -78.79 34.89 27.48
N GLY A 516 -80.13 34.81 27.39
CA GLY A 516 -81.04 35.93 27.60
C GLY A 516 -81.19 36.88 26.41
N PHE A 517 -80.73 36.50 25.21
CA PHE A 517 -80.76 37.34 23.99
C PHE A 517 -81.99 37.13 23.10
N GLY A 518 -82.94 36.27 23.48
CA GLY A 518 -84.15 35.99 22.69
C GLY A 518 -83.82 35.31 21.35
N ALA A 519 -84.58 35.61 20.29
CA ALA A 519 -84.43 35.02 18.94
C ALA A 519 -83.11 35.36 18.19
N LEU A 520 -82.13 35.96 18.89
CA LEU A 520 -80.81 36.34 18.40
C LEU A 520 -79.80 35.23 18.72
N GLY A 521 -79.25 34.56 17.71
CA GLY A 521 -78.25 33.50 17.89
C GLY A 521 -76.81 33.93 17.54
N TYR A 522 -75.83 33.07 17.83
CA TYR A 522 -74.44 33.23 17.40
C TYR A 522 -74.01 32.05 16.53
N ILE A 523 -73.17 32.33 15.54
CA ILE A 523 -72.52 31.29 14.74
C ILE A 523 -71.02 31.33 14.97
N PHE A 524 -70.45 30.18 15.32
CA PHE A 524 -69.03 29.94 15.45
C PHE A 524 -68.57 29.12 14.25
N VAL A 525 -67.46 29.52 13.64
CA VAL A 525 -66.82 28.79 12.56
C VAL A 525 -65.39 28.50 12.96
N GLU A 526 -65.06 27.22 13.01
CA GLU A 526 -63.71 26.70 13.13
C GLU A 526 -63.22 26.24 11.76
N LEU A 527 -62.02 26.66 11.37
CA LEU A 527 -61.33 26.21 10.18
C LEU A 527 -60.01 25.55 10.60
N GLN A 528 -59.92 24.24 10.42
CA GLN A 528 -58.70 23.46 10.56
C GLN A 528 -58.08 23.25 9.17
N LYS A 529 -56.84 23.71 9.00
CA LYS A 529 -56.03 23.54 7.79
C LYS A 529 -54.93 22.51 8.02
#